data_AF-A0AB39IIU7-F1
#
_entry.id   AF-A0AB39IIU7-F1
#
_cell.length_a   1.000
_cell.length_b   1.000
_cell.length_c   1.000
_cell.angle_alpha   90.00
_cell.angle_beta   90.00
_cell.angle_gamma   90.00
#
_symmetry.space_group_name_H-M   'P 1'
#
loop_
_entity.id
_entity.type
_entity.pdbx_description
1 polymer ?
#
loop_
_entity_poly.entity_id
_entity_poly.type
_entity_poly.pdbx_seq_one_letter_code
_entity_poly.pdbx_strand_id
1 'polypeptide(L)'
;MVMAIQNPVTEKRQSGAAGKAVPAGFKLTEVGVIPEDWECKYLGEFGDIVRGGSPRPAGDPRYFEGDFIPWLTVASLTAIPDAQQVVITTSSMLTELGSKHSRTLEKDTLIISNSGATLGVAKILGIKCCANDGVAAIINQRVGNKSFLVHYINTITKNLHDKVATGNGQPNLNTDLIRLIPVPFPKEKEQEKIAGTLSDCDNFILKLEKLIAKKQAIKTATMQQLLTGKTRLPQFALWDDRTAKGYKKSELGEIPEDWSIENFSTLATLRNERFNHRTKDIECFFAK
;
A
#
# COMPACT_ATOMS: atom_id res chain seq x y z
N MET A 1 -18.25 27.88 64.99
CA MET A 1 -19.55 27.29 64.62
C MET A 1 -20.33 28.42 63.98
N VAL A 2 -20.50 28.50 62.66
CA VAL A 2 -21.01 27.48 61.71
C VAL A 2 -20.06 27.28 60.53
N MET A 3 -19.94 26.05 60.01
CA MET A 3 -19.20 25.76 58.77
C MET A 3 -20.10 26.02 57.55
N ALA A 4 -19.60 26.73 56.55
CA ALA A 4 -20.27 26.86 55.25
C ALA A 4 -19.97 25.62 54.40
N ILE A 5 -21.01 24.82 54.10
CA ILE A 5 -20.91 23.65 53.21
C ILE A 5 -21.09 24.13 51.77
N GLN A 6 -20.06 23.93 50.95
CA GLN A 6 -20.16 24.13 49.49
C GLN A 6 -20.95 22.96 48.87
N ASN A 7 -22.02 23.28 48.13
CA ASN A 7 -22.71 22.29 47.30
C ASN A 7 -21.90 22.04 46.01
N PRO A 8 -21.51 20.78 45.70
CA PRO A 8 -20.91 20.45 44.42
C PRO A 8 -22.00 20.38 43.33
N VAL A 9 -21.75 21.05 42.20
CA VAL A 9 -22.59 20.94 41.00
C VAL A 9 -22.42 19.54 40.40
N THR A 10 -23.51 18.79 40.29
CA THR A 10 -23.52 17.44 39.74
C THR A 10 -23.53 17.45 38.21
N GLU A 11 -22.37 17.18 37.60
CA GLU A 11 -22.29 16.86 36.18
C GLU A 11 -23.12 15.61 35.85
N LYS A 12 -24.08 15.76 34.93
CA LYS A 12 -24.91 14.65 34.43
C LYS A 12 -24.10 13.79 33.47
N ARG A 13 -23.52 12.70 33.99
CA ARG A 13 -22.97 11.61 33.16
C ARG A 13 -24.09 11.00 32.30
N GLN A 14 -23.97 11.09 30.98
CA GLN A 14 -24.80 10.32 30.06
C GLN A 14 -24.21 8.92 29.84
N SER A 15 -25.03 7.88 29.94
CA SER A 15 -24.60 6.48 29.86
C SER A 15 -24.87 5.90 28.47
N GLY A 16 -23.79 5.66 27.70
CA GLY A 16 -23.82 4.85 26.48
C GLY A 16 -23.52 3.37 26.75
N ALA A 17 -23.90 2.49 25.82
CA ALA A 17 -23.73 1.05 25.97
C ALA A 17 -22.25 0.64 26.14
N ALA A 18 -22.01 -0.38 26.97
CA ALA A 18 -20.69 -0.90 27.35
C ALA A 18 -19.80 0.01 28.25
N GLY A 19 -20.42 0.75 29.18
CA GLY A 19 -19.92 0.88 30.57
C GLY A 19 -18.59 1.60 30.85
N LYS A 20 -17.90 2.13 29.83
CA LYS A 20 -16.74 3.01 30.02
C LYS A 20 -17.23 4.45 30.14
N ALA A 21 -16.86 5.11 31.25
CA ALA A 21 -17.08 6.54 31.39
C ALA A 21 -16.31 7.29 30.29
N VAL A 22 -16.99 8.20 29.60
CA VAL A 22 -16.34 9.09 28.63
C VAL A 22 -15.41 10.04 29.42
N PRO A 23 -14.12 10.18 29.06
CA PRO A 23 -13.20 11.08 29.74
C PRO A 23 -13.62 12.55 29.58
N ALA A 24 -13.25 13.40 30.55
CA ALA A 24 -13.48 14.84 30.44
C ALA A 24 -12.75 15.42 29.21
N GLY A 25 -13.44 16.28 28.43
CA GLY A 25 -12.94 16.81 27.16
C GLY A 25 -13.20 15.91 25.94
N PHE A 26 -13.98 14.85 26.08
CA PHE A 26 -14.39 13.94 25.00
C PHE A 26 -15.90 13.69 25.03
N LYS A 27 -16.43 13.30 23.87
CA LYS A 27 -17.83 12.91 23.66
C LYS A 27 -17.94 11.58 22.90
N LEU A 28 -19.06 10.87 23.10
CA LEU A 28 -19.40 9.65 22.37
C LEU A 28 -20.18 9.99 21.10
N THR A 29 -19.79 9.37 19.98
CA THR A 29 -20.37 9.56 18.64
C THR A 29 -20.42 8.23 17.88
N GLU A 30 -20.92 8.24 16.64
CA GLU A 30 -21.01 7.09 15.72
C GLU A 30 -19.64 6.49 15.38
N VAL A 31 -18.56 7.28 15.49
CA VAL A 31 -17.17 6.85 15.29
C VAL A 31 -16.46 6.46 16.60
N GLY A 32 -17.20 6.45 17.72
CA GLY A 32 -16.68 6.18 19.05
C GLY A 32 -16.42 7.45 19.86
N VAL A 33 -15.46 7.40 20.78
CA VAL A 33 -15.10 8.52 21.66
C VAL A 33 -14.11 9.44 20.95
N ILE A 34 -14.50 10.70 20.74
CA ILE A 34 -13.70 11.74 20.07
C ILE A 34 -13.59 13.01 20.94
N PRO A 35 -12.62 13.90 20.71
CA PRO A 35 -12.52 15.17 21.44
C PRO A 35 -13.81 16.00 21.36
N GLU A 36 -14.11 16.75 22.41
CA GLU A 36 -15.33 17.56 22.51
C GLU A 36 -15.47 18.60 21.39
N ASP A 37 -14.36 19.15 20.90
CA ASP A 37 -14.34 20.18 19.87
C ASP A 37 -14.25 19.65 18.42
N TRP A 38 -14.16 18.33 18.25
CA TRP A 38 -14.27 17.67 16.94
C TRP A 38 -15.74 17.49 16.55
N GLU A 39 -16.08 17.62 15.28
CA GLU A 39 -17.40 17.29 14.75
C GLU A 39 -17.47 15.81 14.33
N CYS A 40 -18.68 15.27 14.15
CA CYS A 40 -18.90 14.00 13.46
C CYS A 40 -19.74 14.31 12.22
N LYS A 41 -19.30 13.88 11.04
CA LYS A 41 -19.96 14.13 9.75
C LYS A 41 -20.03 12.88 8.90
N TYR A 42 -20.99 12.82 7.99
CA TYR A 42 -21.15 11.72 7.04
C TYR A 42 -20.52 12.07 5.69
N LEU A 43 -19.84 11.12 5.02
CA LEU A 43 -19.14 11.38 3.74
C LEU A 43 -20.04 12.03 2.66
N GLY A 44 -21.35 11.80 2.68
CA GLY A 44 -22.30 12.45 1.77
C GLY A 44 -22.40 13.98 1.92
N GLU A 45 -21.99 14.54 3.06
CA GLU A 45 -21.93 15.99 3.29
C GLU A 45 -20.72 16.63 2.57
N PHE A 46 -19.64 15.87 2.40
CA PHE A 46 -18.36 16.36 1.89
C PHE A 46 -18.37 16.63 0.39
N GLY A 47 -19.13 15.85 -0.38
CA GLY A 47 -19.21 15.96 -1.83
C GLY A 47 -20.24 14.99 -2.42
N ASP A 48 -20.27 14.88 -3.74
CA ASP A 48 -21.25 14.06 -4.42
C ASP A 48 -20.65 12.66 -4.67
N ILE A 49 -21.20 11.65 -3.98
CA ILE A 49 -20.76 10.27 -4.11
C ILE A 49 -21.31 9.67 -5.41
N VAL A 50 -20.42 9.26 -6.31
CA VAL A 50 -20.72 8.63 -7.60
C VAL A 50 -19.91 7.33 -7.78
N ARG A 51 -20.31 6.49 -8.74
CA ARG A 51 -19.51 5.32 -9.17
C ARG A 51 -18.87 5.56 -10.54
N GLY A 52 -17.75 4.90 -10.79
CA GLY A 52 -17.26 4.64 -12.14
C GLY A 52 -18.28 3.84 -12.98
N GLY A 53 -17.93 3.56 -14.23
CA GLY A 53 -18.78 2.79 -15.14
C GLY A 53 -17.95 2.10 -16.21
N SER A 54 -18.09 0.78 -16.34
CA SER A 54 -17.35 0.04 -17.38
C SER A 54 -18.10 0.09 -18.71
N PRO A 55 -17.43 0.47 -19.82
CA PRO A 55 -17.94 0.28 -21.17
C PRO A 55 -18.43 -1.15 -21.40
N ARG A 56 -19.50 -1.32 -22.20
CA ARG A 56 -20.15 -2.62 -22.43
C ARG A 56 -20.25 -2.93 -23.93
N PRO A 57 -19.91 -4.17 -24.37
CA PRO A 57 -19.45 -5.31 -23.57
C PRO A 57 -18.09 -5.09 -22.87
N ALA A 58 -17.93 -5.65 -21.67
CA ALA A 58 -16.69 -5.51 -20.91
C ALA A 58 -15.58 -6.35 -21.56
N GLY A 59 -14.39 -5.77 -21.74
CA GLY A 59 -13.28 -6.40 -22.45
C GLY A 59 -13.34 -6.32 -23.98
N ASP A 60 -14.34 -5.65 -24.57
CA ASP A 60 -14.41 -5.43 -26.02
C ASP A 60 -13.27 -4.50 -26.52
N PRO A 61 -12.39 -4.95 -27.43
CA PRO A 61 -11.25 -4.16 -27.92
C PRO A 61 -11.60 -2.74 -28.35
N ARG A 62 -12.81 -2.51 -28.90
CA ARG A 62 -13.27 -1.19 -29.35
C ARG A 62 -13.32 -0.14 -28.24
N TYR A 63 -13.36 -0.56 -26.97
CA TYR A 63 -13.33 0.32 -25.80
C TYR A 63 -12.02 0.25 -25.02
N PHE A 64 -11.34 -0.90 -25.00
CA PHE A 64 -10.22 -1.18 -24.09
C PHE A 64 -8.83 -1.33 -24.76
N GLU A 65 -8.76 -1.45 -26.09
CA GLU A 65 -7.49 -1.46 -26.84
C GLU A 65 -7.22 -0.08 -27.44
N GLY A 66 -6.75 0.85 -26.60
CA GLY A 66 -6.34 2.20 -27.00
C GLY A 66 -5.48 2.87 -25.94
N ASP A 67 -5.09 4.11 -26.22
CA ASP A 67 -4.15 4.93 -25.44
C ASP A 67 -4.70 6.33 -25.11
N PHE A 68 -6.01 6.54 -25.21
CA PHE A 68 -6.63 7.86 -25.10
C PHE A 68 -6.76 8.37 -23.67
N ILE A 69 -7.25 7.54 -22.73
CA ILE A 69 -7.42 7.94 -21.32
C ILE A 69 -7.12 6.78 -20.35
N PRO A 70 -6.40 7.00 -19.23
CA PRO A 70 -6.14 5.98 -18.22
C PRO A 70 -7.40 5.24 -17.74
N TRP A 71 -7.32 3.91 -17.63
CA TRP A 71 -8.42 3.05 -17.16
C TRP A 71 -8.14 2.48 -15.78
N LEU A 72 -8.80 3.03 -14.76
CA LEU A 72 -8.63 2.60 -13.38
C LEU A 72 -9.59 1.47 -13.04
N THR A 73 -9.02 0.31 -12.68
CA THR A 73 -9.75 -0.82 -12.10
C THR A 73 -9.46 -0.95 -10.61
N VAL A 74 -10.33 -1.63 -9.86
CA VAL A 74 -10.05 -2.02 -8.45
C VAL A 74 -8.73 -2.76 -8.31
N ALA A 75 -8.41 -3.68 -9.24
CA ALA A 75 -7.13 -4.41 -9.22
C ALA A 75 -5.93 -3.46 -9.38
N SER A 76 -6.00 -2.49 -10.31
CA SER A 76 -4.96 -1.47 -10.47
C SER A 76 -4.85 -0.55 -9.24
N LEU A 77 -5.99 -0.15 -8.67
CA LEU A 77 -6.07 0.70 -7.47
C LEU A 77 -5.42 0.04 -6.24
N THR A 78 -5.63 -1.27 -6.08
CA THR A 78 -5.23 -2.02 -4.88
C THR A 78 -3.90 -2.77 -5.04
N ALA A 79 -3.30 -2.72 -6.23
CA ALA A 79 -1.89 -3.04 -6.46
C ALA A 79 -0.92 -1.88 -6.11
N ILE A 80 -1.44 -0.67 -5.91
CA ILE A 80 -0.65 0.50 -5.48
C ILE A 80 -0.41 0.41 -3.97
N PRO A 81 0.84 0.45 -3.48
CA PRO A 81 1.18 0.30 -2.06
C PRO A 81 0.35 1.21 -1.14
N ASP A 82 0.08 0.77 0.08
CA ASP A 82 -0.75 1.52 1.05
C ASP A 82 -0.16 2.91 1.33
N ALA A 83 1.16 2.97 1.54
CA ALA A 83 1.92 4.21 1.72
C ALA A 83 1.94 5.13 0.48
N GLN A 84 1.43 4.69 -0.67
CA GLN A 84 1.22 5.55 -1.83
C GLN A 84 -0.25 5.95 -1.92
N GLN A 85 -0.57 7.13 -1.37
CA GLN A 85 -1.93 7.69 -1.41
C GLN A 85 -2.41 8.13 -2.80
N VAL A 86 -1.49 8.38 -3.75
CA VAL A 86 -1.81 9.02 -5.04
C VAL A 86 -1.72 8.02 -6.19
N VAL A 87 -2.81 7.89 -6.94
CA VAL A 87 -2.87 7.11 -8.19
C VAL A 87 -2.27 7.95 -9.32
N ILE A 88 -1.07 7.59 -9.80
CA ILE A 88 -0.36 8.33 -10.85
C ILE A 88 -0.31 7.60 -12.20
N THR A 89 -0.67 6.31 -12.23
CA THR A 89 -0.68 5.45 -13.43
C THR A 89 -1.79 4.41 -13.32
N THR A 90 -2.15 3.81 -14.45
CA THR A 90 -3.03 2.63 -14.56
C THR A 90 -2.34 1.56 -15.40
N SER A 91 -2.81 0.31 -15.32
CA SER A 91 -2.23 -0.81 -16.09
C SER A 91 -2.70 -0.85 -17.55
N SER A 92 -3.81 -0.19 -17.87
CA SER A 92 -4.34 -0.04 -19.22
C SER A 92 -5.07 1.30 -19.39
N MET A 93 -5.54 1.57 -20.60
CA MET A 93 -6.24 2.79 -21.01
C MET A 93 -7.51 2.42 -21.79
N LEU A 94 -8.42 3.37 -21.99
CA LEU A 94 -9.55 3.23 -22.89
C LEU A 94 -9.26 3.91 -24.23
N THR A 95 -9.98 3.49 -25.28
CA THR A 95 -10.13 4.27 -26.52
C THR A 95 -10.96 5.53 -26.27
N GLU A 96 -10.96 6.48 -27.21
CA GLU A 96 -11.86 7.64 -27.15
C GLU A 96 -13.34 7.20 -27.07
N LEU A 97 -13.72 6.17 -27.83
CA LEU A 97 -15.07 5.60 -27.77
C LEU A 97 -15.35 5.00 -26.39
N GLY A 98 -14.42 4.23 -25.83
CA GLY A 98 -14.54 3.68 -24.48
C GLY A 98 -14.75 4.78 -23.42
N SER A 99 -14.03 5.90 -23.53
CA SER A 99 -14.20 7.03 -22.61
C SER A 99 -15.61 7.61 -22.60
N LYS A 100 -16.29 7.66 -23.75
CA LYS A 100 -17.67 8.15 -23.90
C LYS A 100 -18.72 7.21 -23.28
N HIS A 101 -18.36 5.94 -23.06
CA HIS A 101 -19.17 4.94 -22.38
C HIS A 101 -18.75 4.70 -20.91
N SER A 102 -17.97 5.62 -20.33
CA SER A 102 -17.47 5.54 -18.96
C SER A 102 -17.62 6.86 -18.20
N ARG A 103 -17.44 6.83 -16.87
CA ARG A 103 -17.30 8.06 -16.08
C ARG A 103 -15.85 8.49 -16.09
N THR A 104 -15.58 9.64 -16.69
CA THR A 104 -14.34 10.39 -16.51
C THR A 104 -14.32 11.02 -15.11
N LEU A 105 -13.19 10.90 -14.42
CA LEU A 105 -12.88 11.51 -13.12
C LEU A 105 -11.66 12.41 -13.30
N GLU A 106 -11.70 13.60 -12.71
CA GLU A 106 -10.60 14.56 -12.79
C GLU A 106 -9.49 14.24 -11.77
N LYS A 107 -8.31 14.79 -12.03
CA LYS A 107 -7.22 14.85 -11.04
C LYS A 107 -7.73 15.51 -9.75
N ASP A 108 -7.15 15.10 -8.63
CA ASP A 108 -7.48 15.53 -7.26
C ASP A 108 -8.87 15.08 -6.76
N THR A 109 -9.47 14.08 -7.42
CA THR A 109 -10.68 13.39 -6.91
C THR A 109 -10.29 12.33 -5.86
N LEU A 110 -10.98 12.30 -4.71
CA LEU A 110 -10.88 11.18 -3.76
C LEU A 110 -11.71 10.00 -4.27
N ILE A 111 -11.10 8.81 -4.29
CA ILE A 111 -11.73 7.57 -4.75
C ILE A 111 -11.65 6.47 -3.69
N ILE A 112 -12.58 5.51 -3.74
CA ILE A 112 -12.69 4.38 -2.82
C ILE A 112 -13.03 3.12 -3.62
N SER A 113 -12.32 2.00 -3.41
CA SER A 113 -12.76 0.70 -3.94
C SER A 113 -14.08 0.31 -3.28
N ASN A 114 -15.12 0.06 -4.07
CA ASN A 114 -16.46 -0.19 -3.55
C ASN A 114 -16.99 -1.60 -3.83
N SER A 115 -16.15 -2.48 -4.38
CA SER A 115 -16.46 -3.89 -4.62
C SER A 115 -15.22 -4.78 -4.50
N GLY A 116 -15.41 -6.05 -4.11
CA GLY A 116 -14.35 -7.07 -4.15
C GLY A 116 -13.63 -7.28 -2.82
N ALA A 117 -12.64 -8.18 -2.81
CA ALA A 117 -11.91 -8.56 -1.59
C ALA A 117 -11.10 -7.41 -0.96
N THR A 118 -10.75 -6.39 -1.75
CA THR A 118 -10.02 -5.19 -1.35
C THR A 118 -10.93 -3.95 -1.28
N LEU A 119 -12.21 -4.15 -0.95
CA LEU A 119 -13.20 -3.09 -0.74
C LEU A 119 -12.84 -2.18 0.44
N GLY A 120 -13.06 -0.87 0.27
CA GLY A 120 -12.84 0.17 1.28
C GLY A 120 -11.47 0.83 1.23
N VAL A 121 -10.63 0.54 0.22
CA VAL A 121 -9.33 1.18 0.01
C VAL A 121 -9.53 2.53 -0.68
N ALA A 122 -9.14 3.61 0.01
CA ALA A 122 -9.21 4.99 -0.48
C ALA A 122 -7.84 5.51 -0.96
N LYS A 123 -7.85 6.30 -2.04
CA LYS A 123 -6.70 7.01 -2.61
C LYS A 123 -7.16 8.31 -3.29
N ILE A 124 -6.22 9.17 -3.69
CA ILE A 124 -6.45 10.40 -4.46
C ILE A 124 -5.98 10.19 -5.91
N LEU A 125 -6.74 10.68 -6.89
CA LEU A 125 -6.29 10.69 -8.28
C LEU A 125 -5.21 11.75 -8.53
N GLY A 126 -4.00 11.32 -8.92
CA GLY A 126 -2.95 12.20 -9.44
C GLY A 126 -3.08 12.51 -10.94
N ILE A 127 -3.98 11.80 -11.62
CA ILE A 127 -4.25 11.84 -13.06
C ILE A 127 -5.76 11.96 -13.34
N LYS A 128 -6.12 12.47 -14.51
CA LYS A 128 -7.47 12.33 -15.07
C LYS A 128 -7.61 10.90 -15.62
N CYS A 129 -8.69 10.19 -15.28
CA CYS A 129 -8.89 8.81 -15.72
C CYS A 129 -10.38 8.47 -15.88
N CYS A 130 -10.69 7.40 -16.61
CA CYS A 130 -11.95 6.69 -16.45
C CYS A 130 -11.80 5.60 -15.38
N ALA A 131 -12.89 5.22 -14.70
CA ALA A 131 -12.86 4.20 -13.65
C ALA A 131 -13.99 3.16 -13.78
N ASN A 132 -13.71 1.92 -13.37
CA ASN A 132 -14.67 0.81 -13.43
C ASN A 132 -15.78 0.92 -12.38
N ASP A 133 -16.86 0.16 -12.55
CA ASP A 133 -18.03 0.18 -11.64
C ASP A 133 -17.65 -0.09 -10.17
N GLY A 134 -16.53 -0.79 -9.94
CA GLY A 134 -15.97 -1.13 -8.63
C GLY A 134 -15.19 -0.01 -7.92
N VAL A 135 -15.12 1.18 -8.51
CA VAL A 135 -14.55 2.38 -7.89
C VAL A 135 -15.65 3.42 -7.67
N ALA A 136 -15.80 3.87 -6.44
CA ALA A 136 -16.58 5.05 -6.09
C ALA A 136 -15.67 6.29 -6.02
N ALA A 137 -16.26 7.47 -6.20
CA ALA A 137 -15.57 8.76 -6.18
C ALA A 137 -16.39 9.82 -5.43
N ILE A 138 -15.69 10.71 -4.73
CA ILE A 138 -16.24 11.93 -4.14
C ILE A 138 -15.92 13.09 -5.09
N ILE A 139 -16.87 13.46 -5.95
CA ILE A 139 -16.72 14.61 -6.85
C ILE A 139 -17.30 15.87 -6.18
N ASN A 140 -16.97 17.06 -6.71
CA ASN A 140 -17.45 18.35 -6.18
C ASN A 140 -17.24 18.51 -4.67
N GLN A 141 -16.08 18.06 -4.16
CA GLN A 141 -15.81 18.08 -2.72
C GLN A 141 -15.76 19.52 -2.19
N ARG A 142 -16.59 19.80 -1.19
CA ARG A 142 -16.85 21.13 -0.60
C ARG A 142 -16.04 21.39 0.67
N VAL A 143 -15.72 20.34 1.43
CA VAL A 143 -15.07 20.44 2.75
C VAL A 143 -14.12 19.26 3.01
N GLY A 144 -13.22 19.44 3.98
CA GLY A 144 -12.32 18.40 4.51
C GLY A 144 -11.04 18.20 3.68
N ASN A 145 -9.93 17.91 4.36
CA ASN A 145 -8.66 17.61 3.73
C ASN A 145 -8.68 16.19 3.12
N LYS A 146 -8.35 16.05 1.83
CA LYS A 146 -8.44 14.76 1.13
C LYS A 146 -7.50 13.69 1.66
N SER A 147 -6.28 14.05 2.08
CA SER A 147 -5.32 13.10 2.63
C SER A 147 -5.74 12.63 4.02
N PHE A 148 -6.27 13.53 4.86
CA PHE A 148 -6.91 13.16 6.13
C PHE A 148 -8.04 12.15 5.93
N LEU A 149 -8.95 12.41 4.97
CA LEU A 149 -10.04 11.49 4.64
C LEU A 149 -9.54 10.14 4.13
N VAL A 150 -8.54 10.11 3.26
CA VAL A 150 -7.92 8.87 2.78
C VAL A 150 -7.32 8.05 3.92
N HIS A 151 -6.52 8.68 4.80
CA HIS A 151 -5.99 8.00 5.98
C HIS A 151 -7.12 7.44 6.85
N TYR A 152 -8.13 8.26 7.21
CA TYR A 152 -9.24 7.82 8.05
C TYR A 152 -10.03 6.65 7.42
N ILE A 153 -10.43 6.76 6.15
CA ILE A 153 -11.17 5.68 5.45
C ILE A 153 -10.34 4.38 5.45
N ASN A 154 -9.04 4.47 5.22
CA ASN A 154 -8.15 3.31 5.24
C ASN A 154 -8.01 2.66 6.64
N THR A 155 -8.24 3.40 7.74
CA THR A 155 -8.30 2.78 9.09
C THR A 155 -9.58 1.97 9.32
N ILE A 156 -10.69 2.31 8.65
CA ILE A 156 -11.99 1.64 8.82
C ILE A 156 -12.29 0.60 7.74
N THR A 157 -11.43 0.41 6.73
CA THR A 157 -11.58 -0.55 5.62
C THR A 157 -12.02 -1.94 6.08
N LYS A 158 -11.39 -2.49 7.13
CA LYS A 158 -11.78 -3.79 7.69
C LYS A 158 -13.22 -3.76 8.26
N ASN A 159 -13.57 -2.74 9.04
CA ASN A 159 -14.91 -2.59 9.61
C ASN A 159 -15.97 -2.37 8.52
N LEU A 160 -15.63 -1.70 7.42
CA LEU A 160 -16.49 -1.57 6.25
C LEU A 160 -16.72 -2.93 5.59
N HIS A 161 -15.64 -3.67 5.31
CA HIS A 161 -15.69 -5.01 4.74
C HIS A 161 -16.52 -5.98 5.59
N ASP A 162 -16.26 -6.05 6.90
CA ASP A 162 -16.99 -6.93 7.82
C ASP A 162 -18.49 -6.59 7.91
N LYS A 163 -18.87 -5.31 7.73
CA LYS A 163 -20.29 -4.87 7.68
C LYS A 163 -21.00 -5.24 6.37
N VAL A 164 -20.30 -5.29 5.24
CA VAL A 164 -20.90 -5.65 3.93
C VAL A 164 -20.70 -7.11 3.52
N ALA A 165 -19.89 -7.87 4.25
CA ALA A 165 -19.64 -9.31 4.02
C ALA A 165 -20.74 -10.24 4.57
N THR A 166 -21.92 -9.73 4.91
CA THR A 166 -23.06 -10.53 5.38
C THR A 166 -23.72 -11.28 4.21
N GLY A 167 -23.17 -12.45 3.86
CA GLY A 167 -23.76 -13.42 2.93
C GLY A 167 -22.73 -14.08 2.00
N ASN A 168 -23.20 -14.97 1.12
CA ASN A 168 -22.36 -15.66 0.12
C ASN A 168 -22.05 -14.81 -1.13
N GLY A 169 -22.38 -13.51 -1.12
CA GLY A 169 -22.16 -12.58 -2.23
C GLY A 169 -20.83 -11.84 -2.11
N GLN A 170 -20.33 -11.30 -3.23
CA GLN A 170 -19.16 -10.42 -3.19
C GLN A 170 -19.51 -9.12 -2.45
N PRO A 171 -18.72 -8.68 -1.44
CA PRO A 171 -18.99 -7.45 -0.71
C PRO A 171 -19.02 -6.22 -1.65
N ASN A 172 -20.05 -5.39 -1.52
CA ASN A 172 -20.25 -4.19 -2.35
C ASN A 172 -20.82 -3.01 -1.54
N LEU A 173 -20.04 -1.94 -1.42
CA LEU A 173 -20.46 -0.65 -0.90
C LEU A 173 -21.19 0.13 -2.00
N ASN A 174 -22.51 0.20 -1.95
CA ASN A 174 -23.26 1.11 -2.83
C ASN A 174 -23.01 2.58 -2.43
N THR A 175 -23.46 3.53 -3.27
CA THR A 175 -23.26 4.97 -3.02
C THR A 175 -23.89 5.45 -1.72
N ASP A 176 -24.97 4.82 -1.27
CA ASP A 176 -25.77 5.28 -0.14
C ASP A 176 -25.12 4.84 1.18
N LEU A 177 -24.59 3.61 1.21
CA LEU A 177 -23.73 3.14 2.29
C LEU A 177 -22.47 4.00 2.42
N ILE A 178 -21.84 4.40 1.30
CA ILE A 178 -20.69 5.32 1.32
C ILE A 178 -21.09 6.69 1.86
N ARG A 179 -22.23 7.24 1.43
CA ARG A 179 -22.75 8.52 1.94
C ARG A 179 -22.93 8.50 3.46
N LEU A 180 -23.30 7.36 4.03
CA LEU A 180 -23.54 7.14 5.46
C LEU A 180 -22.29 6.73 6.27
N ILE A 181 -21.08 6.74 5.70
CA ILE A 181 -19.85 6.52 6.48
C ILE A 181 -19.61 7.73 7.39
N PRO A 182 -19.59 7.57 8.73
CA PRO A 182 -19.33 8.65 9.66
C PRO A 182 -17.82 8.89 9.79
N VAL A 183 -17.43 10.15 9.96
CA VAL A 183 -16.07 10.67 9.89
C VAL A 183 -15.84 11.63 11.08
N PRO A 184 -14.79 11.41 11.90
CA PRO A 184 -14.36 12.40 12.87
C PRO A 184 -13.79 13.61 12.12
N PHE A 185 -14.28 14.80 12.42
CA PHE A 185 -14.01 16.01 11.67
C PHE A 185 -13.39 17.09 12.58
N PRO A 186 -12.07 17.06 12.82
CA PRO A 186 -11.35 18.16 13.45
C PRO A 186 -11.41 19.45 12.63
N LYS A 187 -10.91 20.56 13.18
CA LYS A 187 -10.71 21.80 12.41
C LYS A 187 -9.67 21.59 11.31
N GLU A 188 -9.80 22.32 10.20
CA GLU A 188 -8.98 22.16 8.98
C GLU A 188 -7.47 22.12 9.26
N LYS A 189 -6.94 23.07 10.04
CA LYS A 189 -5.51 23.13 10.43
C LYS A 189 -5.01 21.90 11.19
N GLU A 190 -5.90 21.18 11.86
CA GLU A 190 -5.57 19.94 12.55
C GLU A 190 -5.65 18.74 11.60
N GLN A 191 -6.65 18.71 10.70
CA GLN A 191 -6.68 17.73 9.60
C GLN A 191 -5.40 17.80 8.75
N GLU A 192 -4.94 19.00 8.39
CA GLU A 192 -3.68 19.24 7.66
C GLU A 192 -2.46 18.69 8.40
N LYS A 193 -2.34 18.94 9.72
CA LYS A 193 -1.22 18.46 10.54
C LYS A 193 -1.21 16.94 10.68
N ILE A 194 -2.38 16.33 10.91
CA ILE A 194 -2.54 14.87 11.00
C ILE A 194 -2.16 14.25 9.65
N ALA A 195 -2.74 14.73 8.56
CA ALA A 195 -2.47 14.25 7.21
C ALA A 195 -0.99 14.40 6.82
N GLY A 196 -0.37 15.55 7.10
CA GLY A 196 1.04 15.80 6.84
C GLY A 196 1.96 14.85 7.61
N THR A 197 1.70 14.66 8.92
CA THR A 197 2.49 13.75 9.78
C THR A 197 2.41 12.30 9.29
N LEU A 198 1.23 11.84 8.90
CA LEU A 198 1.04 10.48 8.36
C LEU A 198 1.64 10.35 6.96
N SER A 199 1.52 11.38 6.11
CA SER A 199 2.16 11.43 4.78
C SER A 199 3.69 11.43 4.87
N ASP A 200 4.29 12.02 5.91
CA ASP A 200 5.74 11.97 6.13
C ASP A 200 6.22 10.55 6.50
N CYS A 201 5.45 9.82 7.31
CA CYS A 201 5.68 8.40 7.60
C CYS A 201 5.57 7.55 6.32
N ASP A 202 4.52 7.74 5.53
CA ASP A 202 4.33 7.07 4.23
C ASP A 202 5.49 7.34 3.27
N ASN A 203 5.91 8.61 3.14
CA ASN A 203 7.07 9.01 2.35
C ASN A 203 8.38 8.38 2.85
N PHE A 204 8.52 8.14 4.15
CA PHE A 204 9.69 7.46 4.72
C PHE A 204 9.68 5.97 4.39
N ILE A 205 8.52 5.29 4.48
CA ILE A 205 8.34 3.89 4.07
C ILE A 205 8.72 3.71 2.59
N LEU A 206 8.16 4.51 1.69
CA LEU A 206 8.46 4.45 0.24
C LEU A 206 9.93 4.72 -0.09
N LYS A 207 10.64 5.53 0.72
CA LYS A 207 12.10 5.75 0.58
C LYS A 207 12.89 4.53 1.04
N LEU A 208 12.49 3.87 2.13
CA LEU A 208 13.13 2.66 2.63
C LEU A 208 12.96 1.48 1.66
N GLU A 209 11.77 1.27 1.11
CA GLU A 209 11.51 0.23 0.10
C GLU A 209 12.41 0.38 -1.13
N LYS A 210 12.51 1.60 -1.67
CA LYS A 210 13.42 1.93 -2.79
C LYS A 210 14.89 1.66 -2.43
N LEU A 211 15.30 1.96 -1.20
CA LEU A 211 16.66 1.69 -0.72
C LEU A 211 16.94 0.19 -0.57
N ILE A 212 15.98 -0.59 -0.09
CA ILE A 212 16.06 -2.06 0.02
C ILE A 212 16.21 -2.67 -1.37
N ALA A 213 15.34 -2.32 -2.32
CA ALA A 213 15.41 -2.80 -3.70
C ALA A 213 16.76 -2.46 -4.35
N LYS A 214 17.26 -1.22 -4.18
CA LYS A 214 18.59 -0.82 -4.67
C LYS A 214 19.72 -1.65 -4.04
N LYS A 215 19.69 -1.89 -2.74
CA LYS A 215 20.70 -2.72 -2.04
C LYS A 215 20.66 -4.18 -2.48
N GLN A 216 19.47 -4.74 -2.72
CA GLN A 216 19.31 -6.10 -3.27
C GLN A 216 19.88 -6.20 -4.69
N ALA A 217 19.58 -5.25 -5.58
CA ALA A 217 20.15 -5.21 -6.92
C ALA A 217 21.68 -5.13 -6.92
N ILE A 218 22.25 -4.25 -6.07
CA ILE A 218 23.71 -4.15 -5.87
C ILE A 218 24.27 -5.49 -5.37
N LYS A 219 23.68 -6.10 -4.33
CA LYS A 219 24.10 -7.42 -3.82
C LYS A 219 24.14 -8.45 -4.95
N THR A 220 23.09 -8.57 -5.76
CA THR A 220 23.01 -9.55 -6.85
C THR A 220 24.08 -9.30 -7.92
N ALA A 221 24.26 -8.06 -8.35
CA ALA A 221 25.30 -7.70 -9.32
C ALA A 221 26.72 -7.95 -8.76
N THR A 222 26.99 -7.56 -7.51
CA THR A 222 28.28 -7.78 -6.85
C THR A 222 28.57 -9.27 -6.65
N MET A 223 27.57 -10.09 -6.28
CA MET A 223 27.73 -11.55 -6.22
C MET A 223 28.11 -12.13 -7.57
N GLN A 224 27.43 -11.74 -8.66
CA GLN A 224 27.79 -12.19 -10.01
C GLN A 224 29.21 -11.77 -10.42
N GLN A 225 29.64 -10.55 -10.08
CA GLN A 225 30.98 -10.04 -10.42
C GLN A 225 32.10 -10.73 -9.61
N LEU A 226 31.91 -10.89 -8.30
CA LEU A 226 32.94 -11.45 -7.41
C LEU A 226 33.02 -12.98 -7.49
N LEU A 227 31.87 -13.68 -7.47
CA LEU A 227 31.84 -15.15 -7.42
C LEU A 227 32.15 -15.82 -8.77
N THR A 228 32.17 -15.05 -9.87
CA THR A 228 32.70 -15.52 -11.17
C THR A 228 34.11 -14.98 -11.46
N GLY A 229 34.70 -14.22 -10.53
CA GLY A 229 36.04 -13.63 -10.69
C GLY A 229 36.16 -12.49 -11.69
N LYS A 230 35.08 -12.12 -12.41
CA LYS A 230 35.03 -10.98 -13.36
C LYS A 230 35.49 -9.66 -12.75
N THR A 231 35.28 -9.47 -11.46
CA THR A 231 35.94 -8.43 -10.67
C THR A 231 36.68 -9.08 -9.51
N ARG A 232 37.98 -8.80 -9.36
CA ARG A 232 38.77 -9.19 -8.18
C ARG A 232 38.70 -8.10 -7.12
N LEU A 233 38.71 -8.48 -5.84
CA LEU A 233 39.00 -7.53 -4.76
C LEU A 233 40.50 -7.15 -4.83
N PRO A 234 40.90 -5.90 -4.49
CA PRO A 234 42.27 -5.43 -4.72
C PRO A 234 43.37 -6.33 -4.12
N GLN A 235 43.14 -6.88 -2.92
CA GLN A 235 44.07 -7.77 -2.23
C GLN A 235 44.28 -9.13 -2.91
N PHE A 236 43.45 -9.49 -3.89
CA PHE A 236 43.55 -10.73 -4.67
C PHE A 236 43.82 -10.49 -6.16
N ALA A 237 44.00 -9.23 -6.58
CA ALA A 237 44.16 -8.86 -8.00
C ALA A 237 45.61 -8.97 -8.50
N LEU A 238 46.58 -9.07 -7.59
CA LEU A 238 48.01 -9.10 -7.90
C LEU A 238 48.67 -10.39 -7.39
N TRP A 239 49.82 -10.72 -7.96
CA TRP A 239 50.83 -11.63 -7.41
C TRP A 239 51.67 -10.91 -6.33
N ASP A 240 52.48 -11.65 -5.56
CA ASP A 240 53.30 -11.10 -4.47
C ASP A 240 54.36 -10.10 -4.95
N ASP A 241 54.81 -10.24 -6.20
CA ASP A 241 55.71 -9.29 -6.89
C ASP A 241 54.99 -8.03 -7.42
N ARG A 242 53.68 -7.90 -7.16
CA ARG A 242 52.76 -6.85 -7.60
C ARG A 242 52.40 -6.86 -9.09
N THR A 243 52.74 -7.90 -9.84
CA THR A 243 52.22 -8.07 -11.21
C THR A 243 50.72 -8.45 -11.18
N ALA A 244 49.97 -8.06 -12.21
CA ALA A 244 48.52 -8.29 -12.24
C ALA A 244 48.18 -9.75 -12.62
N LYS A 245 47.20 -10.33 -11.93
CA LYS A 245 46.69 -11.68 -12.22
C LYS A 245 45.78 -11.65 -13.46
N GLY A 246 46.06 -12.55 -14.39
CA GLY A 246 45.30 -12.78 -15.61
C GLY A 246 44.09 -13.69 -15.46
N TYR A 247 43.55 -14.10 -16.62
CA TYR A 247 42.37 -14.94 -16.77
C TYR A 247 42.66 -16.11 -17.72
N LYS A 248 41.94 -17.22 -17.53
CA LYS A 248 42.01 -18.42 -18.38
C LYS A 248 40.61 -18.91 -18.76
N LYS A 249 40.52 -19.56 -19.91
CA LYS A 249 39.28 -20.24 -20.36
C LYS A 249 39.08 -21.54 -19.59
N SER A 250 37.82 -21.85 -19.31
CA SER A 250 37.39 -23.06 -18.61
C SER A 250 35.97 -23.47 -19.05
N GLU A 251 35.50 -24.62 -18.56
CA GLU A 251 34.11 -25.08 -18.78
C GLU A 251 33.05 -24.16 -18.16
N LEU A 252 33.41 -23.34 -17.16
CA LEU A 252 32.55 -22.33 -16.54
C LEU A 252 32.69 -20.94 -17.20
N GLY A 253 33.41 -20.86 -18.33
CA GLY A 253 33.74 -19.61 -19.02
C GLY A 253 35.13 -19.09 -18.66
N GLU A 254 35.32 -17.78 -18.79
CA GLU A 254 36.57 -17.12 -18.41
C GLU A 254 36.61 -16.91 -16.89
N ILE A 255 37.62 -17.51 -16.25
CA ILE A 255 37.86 -17.47 -14.80
C ILE A 255 39.27 -16.94 -14.50
N PRO A 256 39.56 -16.47 -13.29
CA PRO A 256 40.91 -16.04 -12.94
C PRO A 256 41.93 -17.17 -13.10
N GLU A 257 43.15 -16.82 -13.51
CA GLU A 257 44.20 -17.80 -13.80
C GLU A 257 44.62 -18.62 -12.56
N ASP A 258 44.50 -18.05 -11.37
CA ASP A 258 44.84 -18.63 -10.07
C ASP A 258 43.70 -19.47 -9.44
N TRP A 259 42.54 -19.63 -10.11
CA TRP A 259 41.45 -20.48 -9.63
C TRP A 259 41.53 -21.91 -10.22
N SER A 260 41.26 -22.95 -9.44
CA SER A 260 41.01 -24.31 -9.97
C SER A 260 39.51 -24.58 -10.09
N ILE A 261 39.15 -25.55 -10.93
CA ILE A 261 37.80 -26.14 -10.97
C ILE A 261 37.90 -27.50 -10.31
N GLU A 262 37.12 -27.67 -9.25
CA GLU A 262 37.04 -28.90 -8.47
C GLU A 262 35.61 -29.44 -8.53
N ASN A 263 35.44 -30.76 -8.50
CA ASN A 263 34.11 -31.34 -8.37
C ASN A 263 33.64 -31.21 -6.90
N PHE A 264 32.33 -31.07 -6.67
CA PHE A 264 31.82 -31.02 -5.31
C PHE A 264 32.20 -32.28 -4.50
N SER A 265 32.33 -33.44 -5.16
CA SER A 265 32.75 -34.70 -4.53
C SER A 265 34.22 -34.75 -4.09
N THR A 266 35.11 -33.90 -4.63
CA THR A 266 36.50 -33.79 -4.15
C THR A 266 36.63 -32.82 -2.97
N LEU A 267 35.64 -31.95 -2.77
CA LEU A 267 35.62 -30.95 -1.69
C LEU A 267 34.77 -31.36 -0.47
N ALA A 268 33.68 -32.09 -0.68
CA ALA A 268 32.73 -32.45 0.39
C ALA A 268 32.08 -33.83 0.17
N THR A 269 31.80 -34.52 1.29
CA THR A 269 31.06 -35.79 1.25
C THR A 269 29.56 -35.51 1.22
N LEU A 270 28.92 -35.77 0.08
CA LEU A 270 27.45 -35.75 -0.03
C LEU A 270 26.83 -36.97 0.65
N ARG A 271 26.36 -36.75 1.88
CA ARG A 271 25.43 -37.62 2.60
C ARG A 271 23.98 -37.40 2.01
N ASN A 272 22.93 -38.20 2.27
CA ASN A 272 21.56 -38.00 1.71
C ASN A 272 20.27 -38.33 2.58
N GLU A 273 19.83 -37.46 3.53
CA GLU A 273 18.67 -37.40 4.50
C GLU A 273 17.35 -37.78 3.86
N ARG A 274 17.20 -39.08 3.63
CA ARG A 274 15.94 -39.70 3.98
C ARG A 274 15.86 -39.78 5.52
N PHE A 275 14.98 -38.98 6.09
CA PHE A 275 14.06 -39.58 7.06
C PHE A 275 13.50 -40.84 6.37
N ASN A 276 13.89 -42.01 6.88
CA ASN A 276 13.84 -43.33 6.22
C ASN A 276 14.97 -43.68 5.21
N HIS A 277 16.22 -43.63 5.70
CA HIS A 277 17.50 -44.21 5.20
C HIS A 277 18.42 -43.45 4.21
N ARG A 278 19.57 -43.03 4.78
CA ARG A 278 20.66 -42.15 4.32
C ARG A 278 20.39 -40.72 4.82
N THR A 279 21.43 -40.00 5.26
CA THR A 279 21.39 -38.80 6.13
C THR A 279 22.15 -37.66 5.42
N LYS A 280 21.72 -36.38 5.29
CA LYS A 280 22.15 -35.36 4.26
C LYS A 280 22.68 -34.12 4.92
N ASP A 281 23.74 -33.67 4.29
CA ASP A 281 24.40 -32.45 4.60
C ASP A 281 24.29 -31.54 3.36
N ILE A 282 23.58 -30.42 3.51
CA ILE A 282 23.69 -29.23 2.67
C ILE A 282 24.64 -28.28 3.42
N GLU A 283 25.71 -27.83 2.77
CA GLU A 283 26.54 -26.64 3.11
C GLU A 283 27.80 -26.71 2.23
N CYS A 284 28.55 -25.67 1.89
CA CYS A 284 28.41 -24.23 1.71
C CYS A 284 29.76 -23.79 1.09
N PHE A 285 29.83 -22.67 0.37
CA PHE A 285 31.07 -22.28 -0.34
C PHE A 285 32.05 -21.50 0.55
N PHE A 286 33.36 -21.78 0.38
CA PHE A 286 34.46 -20.96 0.88
C PHE A 286 35.47 -20.66 -0.24
N ALA A 287 36.11 -19.50 -0.18
CA ALA A 287 37.31 -19.18 -0.95
C ALA A 287 38.55 -19.43 -0.06
N LYS A 288 39.66 -19.86 -0.68
CA LYS A 288 41.00 -19.87 -0.05
C LYS A 288 41.65 -18.50 -0.16
#